data_AF-A0A7C6YK72-F1
#
_entry.id   AF-A0A7C6YK72-F1
#
_cell.length_a   1.000
_cell.length_b   1.000
_cell.length_c   1.000
_cell.angle_alpha   90.00
_cell.angle_beta   90.00
_cell.angle_gamma   90.00
#
_symmetry.space_group_name_H-M   'P 1'
#
loop_
_entity.id
_entity.type
_entity.pdbx_description
1 polymer ?
#
loop_
_entity_poly.entity_id
_entity_poly.type
_entity_poly.pdbx_seq_one_letter_code
_entity_poly.pdbx_strand_id
1 'polypeptide(L)'
;NKKLVPTNTTGAGPAKYYKIPGAKGAVGFISAISNHFCASCNRIRLTADGKLKPCLESDIEIDIKNALRENKGREELQRLFKEALAKKPTCHHMRPDIDTNHRRKMWQIGG
;
A
#
# COMPACT_ATOMS: atom_id res chain seq x y z
N ASN A 1 -3.62 -36.50 7.07
CA ASN A 1 -3.55 -35.28 6.22
C ASN A 1 -4.03 -34.08 7.04
N LYS A 2 -3.14 -33.18 7.49
CA LYS A 2 -3.56 -32.03 8.31
C LYS A 2 -4.00 -30.88 7.39
N LYS A 3 -5.29 -30.51 7.42
CA LYS A 3 -5.83 -29.38 6.62
C LYS A 3 -5.65 -28.06 7.37
N LEU A 4 -5.46 -26.99 6.61
CA LEU A 4 -5.51 -25.62 7.12
C LEU A 4 -6.96 -25.22 7.41
N VAL A 5 -7.21 -24.63 8.57
CA VAL A 5 -8.51 -24.08 8.95
C VAL A 5 -8.40 -22.56 9.16
N PRO A 6 -9.44 -21.77 8.80
CA PRO A 6 -9.47 -20.34 9.09
C PRO A 6 -9.28 -20.07 10.58
N THR A 7 -8.71 -18.91 10.92
CA THR A 7 -8.56 -18.49 12.32
C THR A 7 -8.94 -17.02 12.50
N ASN A 8 -9.29 -16.63 13.72
CA ASN A 8 -9.61 -15.26 14.10
C ASN A 8 -8.36 -14.39 14.34
N THR A 9 -7.16 -14.93 14.07
CA THR A 9 -5.93 -14.13 14.11
C THR A 9 -6.03 -12.99 13.10
N THR A 10 -5.89 -11.76 13.60
CA THR A 10 -5.78 -10.56 12.80
C THR A 10 -4.34 -10.06 12.81
N GLY A 11 -3.88 -9.48 11.70
CA GLY A 11 -2.58 -8.83 11.61
C GLY A 11 -2.72 -7.41 11.08
N ALA A 12 -1.62 -6.64 11.05
CA ALA A 12 -1.61 -5.25 10.58
C ALA A 12 -1.70 -5.08 9.05
N GLY A 13 -1.91 -6.17 8.31
CA GLY A 13 -1.86 -6.21 6.85
C GLY A 13 -3.00 -7.01 6.25
N PRO A 14 -3.07 -7.10 4.93
CA PRO A 14 -4.19 -7.71 4.21
C PRO A 14 -4.22 -9.25 4.23
N ALA A 15 -3.33 -9.86 5.01
CA ALA A 15 -3.20 -11.31 5.07
C ALA A 15 -4.46 -11.95 5.68
N LYS A 16 -4.94 -13.02 5.06
CA LYS A 16 -5.95 -13.92 5.64
C LYS A 16 -5.22 -15.07 6.33
N TYR A 17 -5.49 -15.28 7.61
CA TYR A 17 -4.76 -16.23 8.44
C TYR A 17 -5.47 -17.58 8.56
N TYR A 18 -4.68 -18.64 8.51
CA TYR A 18 -5.10 -20.02 8.68
C TYR A 18 -4.16 -20.74 9.64
N LYS A 19 -4.61 -21.82 10.27
CA LYS A 19 -3.77 -22.64 11.15
C LYS A 19 -3.97 -24.12 10.91
N ILE A 20 -2.97 -24.90 11.32
CA ILE A 20 -3.10 -26.34 11.46
C ILE A 20 -3.69 -26.64 12.85
N PRO A 21 -4.73 -27.49 12.99
CA PRO A 21 -5.25 -27.89 14.30
C PRO A 21 -4.14 -28.41 15.23
N GLY A 22 -4.10 -27.88 16.46
CA GLY A 22 -3.06 -28.18 17.46
C GLY A 22 -1.72 -27.49 17.29
N ALA A 23 -1.49 -26.72 16.21
CA ALA A 23 -0.26 -25.94 16.05
C ALA A 23 -0.29 -24.65 16.90
N LYS A 24 0.91 -24.25 17.36
CA LYS A 24 1.12 -23.01 18.15
C LYS A 24 0.94 -21.73 17.33
N GLY A 25 1.09 -21.79 16.01
CA GLY A 25 1.09 -20.61 15.13
C GLY A 25 0.06 -20.68 13.99
N ALA A 26 0.03 -19.60 13.20
CA ALA A 26 -0.78 -19.43 12.00
C ALA A 26 0.09 -19.05 10.79
N VAL A 27 -0.43 -19.29 9.59
CA VAL A 27 0.14 -18.90 8.30
C VAL A 27 -0.81 -17.91 7.64
N GLY A 28 -0.29 -16.79 7.15
CA GLY A 28 -1.07 -15.76 6.45
C GLY A 28 -0.84 -15.81 4.95
N PHE A 29 -1.91 -15.69 4.17
CA PHE A 29 -1.85 -15.57 2.70
C PHE A 29 -2.28 -14.17 2.28
N ILE A 30 -1.49 -13.53 1.41
CA ILE A 30 -1.81 -12.24 0.80
C ILE A 30 -2.12 -12.49 -0.67
N SER A 31 -3.36 -12.28 -1.08
CA SER A 31 -3.73 -12.29 -2.51
C SER A 31 -3.64 -10.88 -3.08
N ALA A 32 -2.47 -10.52 -3.61
CA ALA A 32 -2.26 -9.20 -4.20
C ALA A 32 -2.93 -9.02 -5.56
N ILE A 33 -3.24 -10.11 -6.27
CA ILE A 33 -3.73 -10.05 -7.66
C ILE A 33 -5.20 -10.52 -7.74
N SER A 34 -5.49 -11.77 -7.39
CA SER A 34 -6.80 -12.39 -7.66
C SER A 34 -7.93 -11.94 -6.72
N ASN A 35 -7.60 -11.61 -5.47
CA ASN A 35 -8.56 -11.11 -4.49
C ASN A 35 -7.91 -9.95 -3.72
N HIS A 36 -7.62 -8.89 -4.46
CA HIS A 36 -6.90 -7.72 -3.96
C HIS A 36 -7.69 -6.99 -2.86
N PHE A 37 -6.96 -6.30 -1.99
CA PHE A 37 -7.47 -5.64 -0.78
C PHE A 37 -7.59 -4.12 -0.93
N CYS A 38 -7.67 -3.60 -2.17
CA CYS A 38 -7.68 -2.16 -2.43
C CYS A 38 -8.83 -1.43 -1.74
N ALA A 39 -10.02 -2.04 -1.67
CA ALA A 39 -11.21 -1.44 -1.07
C ALA A 39 -11.04 -1.08 0.42
N SER A 40 -10.20 -1.82 1.14
CA SER A 40 -9.87 -1.55 2.56
C SER A 40 -8.48 -0.92 2.74
N CYS A 41 -7.79 -0.58 1.64
CA CYS A 41 -6.43 -0.03 1.69
C CYS A 41 -6.46 1.44 2.13
N ASN A 42 -5.98 1.70 3.34
CA ASN A 42 -5.87 3.03 3.94
C ASN A 42 -4.43 3.60 3.90
N ARG A 43 -3.54 3.02 3.09
CA ARG A 43 -2.12 3.39 3.04
C ARG A 43 -1.82 4.37 1.91
N ILE A 44 -1.02 5.39 2.22
CA ILE A 44 -0.25 6.18 1.26
C ILE A 44 1.22 6.12 1.69
N ARG A 45 2.15 6.39 0.78
CA ARG A 45 3.59 6.27 1.04
C ARG A 45 4.26 7.63 0.95
N LEU A 46 5.18 7.89 1.88
CA LEU A 46 6.19 8.95 1.72
C LEU A 46 7.43 8.31 1.08
N THR A 47 7.86 8.79 -0.09
CA THR A 47 9.07 8.31 -0.74
C THR A 47 10.32 8.86 -0.05
N ALA A 48 11.47 8.22 -0.27
CA ALA A 48 12.75 8.66 0.32
C ALA A 48 13.16 10.08 -0.10
N ASP A 49 12.76 10.53 -1.30
CA ASP A 49 12.98 11.89 -1.78
C ASP A 49 11.92 12.90 -1.32
N GLY A 50 10.92 12.47 -0.53
CA GLY A 50 9.98 13.34 0.17
C GLY A 50 8.71 13.67 -0.63
N LYS A 51 8.17 12.69 -1.35
CA LYS A 51 6.91 12.82 -2.09
C LYS A 51 5.84 11.89 -1.54
N LEU A 52 4.58 12.32 -1.56
CA LEU A 52 3.43 11.48 -1.28
C LEU A 52 3.06 10.67 -2.52
N LYS A 53 3.07 9.35 -2.40
CA LYS A 53 2.63 8.38 -3.40
C LYS A 53 1.34 7.71 -2.92
N PRO A 54 0.17 7.97 -3.53
CA PRO A 54 -1.12 7.58 -2.98
C PRO A 54 -1.47 6.09 -3.16
N CYS A 55 -0.81 5.43 -4.10
CA CYS A 55 -0.88 3.98 -4.31
C CYS A 55 0.49 3.48 -4.75
N LEU A 56 0.88 2.29 -4.30
CA LEU A 56 2.16 1.69 -4.68
C LEU A 56 2.25 1.46 -6.19
N GLU A 57 1.14 1.07 -6.81
CA GLU A 57 0.98 0.81 -8.25
C GLU A 57 0.51 2.05 -9.03
N SER A 58 0.97 3.24 -8.67
CA SER A 58 0.62 4.50 -9.36
C SER A 58 1.86 5.36 -9.54
N ASP A 59 2.05 5.97 -10.72
CA ASP A 59 3.16 6.91 -10.96
C ASP A 59 2.95 8.31 -10.37
N ILE A 60 1.81 8.54 -9.71
CA ILE A 60 1.51 9.82 -9.07
C ILE A 60 2.41 10.00 -7.84
N GLU A 61 3.15 11.09 -7.82
CA GLU A 61 3.94 11.54 -6.67
C GLU A 61 3.69 13.04 -6.47
N ILE A 62 3.42 13.45 -5.22
CA ILE A 62 3.18 14.86 -4.86
C ILE A 62 4.29 15.32 -3.92
N ASP A 63 5.02 16.37 -4.30
CA ASP A 63 6.12 16.91 -3.50
C ASP A 63 5.59 17.58 -2.22
N ILE A 64 5.90 16.98 -1.06
CA ILE A 64 5.59 17.55 0.24
C ILE A 64 6.82 18.16 0.92
N LYS A 65 8.01 17.73 0.50
CA LYS A 65 9.29 18.18 1.05
C LYS A 65 9.54 19.65 0.75
N ASN A 66 9.23 20.12 -0.46
CA ASN A 66 9.39 21.53 -0.80
C ASN A 66 8.43 22.40 0.01
N ALA A 67 7.17 21.99 0.18
CA ALA A 67 6.21 22.72 1.02
C ALA A 67 6.68 22.85 2.47
N LEU A 68 7.29 21.80 3.03
CA LEU A 68 7.90 21.83 4.36
C LEU A 68 9.11 22.76 4.41
N ARG A 69 10.03 22.66 3.44
CA ARG A 69 11.26 23.48 3.39
C ARG A 69 11.00 24.96 3.17
N GLU A 70 9.95 25.28 2.42
CA GLU A 70 9.52 26.66 2.18
C GLU A 70 8.58 27.20 3.28
N ASN A 71 8.37 26.45 4.37
CA ASN A 71 7.50 26.83 5.49
C ASN A 71 6.10 27.27 5.05
N LYS A 72 5.48 26.57 4.08
CA LYS A 72 4.15 26.94 3.52
C LYS A 72 2.98 26.82 4.51
N GLY A 73 3.21 26.36 5.73
CA GLY A 73 2.19 26.25 6.76
C GLY A 73 1.35 24.97 6.68
N ARG A 74 0.46 24.81 7.67
CA ARG A 74 -0.32 23.59 7.89
C ARG A 74 -1.42 23.42 6.83
N GLU A 75 -2.02 24.52 6.40
CA GLU A 75 -3.11 24.55 5.43
C GLU A 75 -2.65 23.98 4.08
N GLU A 76 -1.45 24.37 3.63
CA GLU A 76 -0.87 23.87 2.39
C GLU A 76 -0.54 22.37 2.49
N LEU A 77 0.02 21.92 3.60
CA LEU A 77 0.25 20.49 3.82
C LEU A 77 -1.06 19.70 3.77
N GLN A 78 -2.12 20.19 4.42
CA GLN A 78 -3.44 19.55 4.35
C GLN A 78 -3.97 19.51 2.92
N ARG A 79 -3.77 20.58 2.13
CA ARG A 79 -4.15 20.61 0.71
C ARG A 79 -3.43 19.52 -0.08
N LEU A 80 -2.11 19.37 0.09
CA LEU A 80 -1.31 18.35 -0.60
C LEU A 80 -1.70 16.92 -0.19
N PHE A 81 -2.00 16.69 1.09
CA PHE A 81 -2.52 15.39 1.55
C PHE A 81 -3.90 15.08 0.93
N LYS A 82 -4.82 16.05 0.93
CA LYS A 82 -6.14 15.89 0.29
C LYS A 82 -6.00 15.62 -1.21
N GLU A 83 -5.09 16.31 -1.88
CA GLU A 83 -4.77 16.09 -3.28
C GLU A 83 -4.25 14.66 -3.53
N ALA A 84 -3.34 14.17 -2.68
CA ALA A 84 -2.84 12.80 -2.77
C ALA A 84 -3.97 11.77 -2.62
N LEU A 85 -4.82 11.95 -1.60
CA LEU A 85 -5.96 11.07 -1.34
C LEU A 85 -6.97 11.07 -2.49
N ALA A 86 -7.28 12.24 -3.07
CA ALA A 86 -8.17 12.35 -4.22
C ALA A 86 -7.61 11.64 -5.48
N LYS A 87 -6.27 11.59 -5.61
CA LYS A 87 -5.58 10.87 -6.69
C LYS A 87 -5.37 9.38 -6.39
N LYS A 88 -5.82 8.88 -5.24
CA LYS A 88 -5.72 7.44 -4.91
C LYS A 88 -6.70 6.67 -5.80
N PRO A 89 -6.24 5.73 -6.64
CA PRO A 89 -7.13 4.92 -7.45
C PRO A 89 -7.97 4.00 -6.56
N THR A 90 -9.19 3.69 -7.02
CA THR A 90 -10.10 2.76 -6.34
C THR A 90 -9.52 1.34 -6.25
N CYS A 91 -8.79 0.91 -7.28
CA CYS A 91 -8.00 -0.32 -7.29
C CYS A 91 -6.75 -0.17 -8.17
N HIS A 92 -5.75 -1.01 -7.91
CA HIS A 92 -4.64 -1.18 -8.86
C HIS A 92 -5.05 -2.13 -9.98
N HIS A 93 -4.34 -2.06 -11.11
CA HIS A 93 -4.57 -2.92 -12.28
C HIS A 93 -3.38 -3.84 -12.54
N MET A 94 -2.74 -4.36 -11.48
CA MET A 94 -1.70 -5.39 -11.60
C MET A 94 -2.24 -6.60 -12.37
N ARG A 95 -1.51 -7.00 -13.41
CA ARG A 95 -1.75 -8.22 -14.15
C ARG A 95 -0.50 -9.09 -14.05
N PRO A 96 -0.64 -10.41 -13.79
CA PRO A 96 0.51 -11.29 -13.56
C PRO A 96 1.42 -11.45 -14.79
N ASP A 97 0.90 -11.13 -15.98
CA ASP A 97 1.53 -11.24 -17.29
C ASP A 97 2.11 -9.92 -17.83
N ILE A 98 1.95 -8.80 -17.11
CA ILE A 98 2.38 -7.47 -17.57
C ILE A 98 3.19 -6.78 -16.48
N ASP A 99 4.48 -6.49 -16.75
CA ASP A 99 5.23 -5.53 -15.92
C ASP A 99 4.56 -4.16 -16.08
N THR A 100 4.01 -3.64 -14.99
CA THR A 100 3.55 -2.27 -14.95
C THR A 100 4.79 -1.40 -15.13
N ASN A 101 4.91 -0.73 -16.29
CA ASN A 101 6.01 0.17 -16.65
C ASN A 101 6.01 1.45 -15.78
N HIS A 102 6.08 1.26 -14.46
CA HIS A 102 6.22 2.32 -13.49
C HIS A 102 7.51 3.07 -13.74
N ARG A 103 7.41 4.40 -13.71
CA ARG A 103 8.55 5.29 -13.95
C ARG A 103 9.68 5.08 -12.94
N ARG A 104 9.34 4.63 -11.72
CA ARG A 104 10.28 4.34 -10.64
C ARG A 104 9.97 2.99 -10.03
N LYS A 105 11.00 2.17 -9.85
CA LYS A 105 10.91 0.88 -9.16
C LYS A 105 10.97 1.08 -7.63
N MET A 106 10.57 0.04 -6.88
CA MET A 106 10.42 0.07 -5.42
C MET A 106 11.67 0.56 -4.67
N TRP A 107 12.87 0.14 -5.10
CA TRP A 107 14.13 0.58 -4.51
C TRP A 107 14.41 2.07 -4.70
N GLN A 108 13.89 2.70 -5.76
CA GLN A 108 14.07 4.13 -6.02
C GLN A 108 13.18 4.99 -5.13
N ILE A 109 12.10 4.45 -4.57
CA ILE A 109 11.14 5.16 -3.70
C ILE A 109 11.29 4.81 -2.22
N GLY A 110 12.34 4.07 -1.86
CA GLY A 110 12.73 3.78 -0.48
C GLY A 110 12.23 2.45 0.09
N GLY A 111 12.01 1.41 -0.75
CA GLY A 111 11.79 0.02 -0.28
C GLY A 111 10.45 -0.58 -0.63
#